data_AF-A0A955IUY4-F1
#
_entry.id   AF-A0A955IUY4-F1
#
_cell.length_a   1.000
_cell.length_b   1.000
_cell.length_c   1.000
_cell.angle_alpha   90.00
_cell.angle_beta   90.00
_cell.angle_gamma   90.00
#
_symmetry.space_group_name_H-M   'P 1'
#
loop_
_entity.id
_entity.type
_entity.pdbx_description
1 polymer ?
#
loop_
_entity_poly.entity_id
_entity_poly.type
_entity_poly.pdbx_seq_one_letter_code
_entity_poly.pdbx_strand_id
1 'polypeptide(L)'
;MLSFPIVLTIAASQPWSIHDMDRALPPRVEGVHAITTPPPSDAIVLFDGSEASGFQHANGSDVKWAIRDGFMEVVRGSGQIQSRDAFGDAQVHIEGLVPESESGDDGQQR
;
A
#
# COMPACT_ATOMS: atom_id res chain seq x y z
N MET A 1 -12.44 45.38 20.29
CA MET A 1 -13.25 44.25 19.79
C MET A 1 -13.10 44.23 18.28
N LEU A 2 -12.35 43.27 17.72
CA LEU A 2 -12.18 43.13 16.27
C LEU A 2 -13.23 42.13 15.77
N SER A 3 -14.12 42.61 14.89
CA SER A 3 -15.14 41.80 14.22
C SER A 3 -14.57 41.31 12.89
N PHE A 4 -14.54 40.00 12.69
CA PHE A 4 -14.20 39.37 11.41
C PHE A 4 -15.49 38.95 10.71
N PRO A 5 -15.70 39.30 9.43
CA PRO A 5 -16.86 38.83 8.68
C PRO A 5 -16.71 37.33 8.34
N ILE A 6 -17.77 36.56 8.59
CA ILE A 6 -17.87 35.17 8.12
C ILE A 6 -18.13 35.21 6.62
N VAL A 7 -17.12 34.85 5.83
CA VAL A 7 -17.30 34.59 4.39
C VAL A 7 -17.81 33.16 4.24
N LEU A 8 -19.11 33.02 3.96
CA LEU A 8 -19.69 31.74 3.57
C LEU A 8 -19.25 31.43 2.13
N THR A 9 -18.19 30.64 1.98
CA THR A 9 -17.80 30.10 0.68
C THR A 9 -18.77 28.98 0.32
N ILE A 10 -19.65 29.21 -0.65
CA ILE A 10 -20.45 28.14 -1.27
C ILE A 10 -19.48 27.28 -2.06
N ALA A 11 -19.22 26.06 -1.61
CA ALA A 11 -18.51 25.08 -2.41
C ALA A 11 -19.32 24.81 -3.70
N ALA A 12 -18.69 24.97 -4.86
CA ALA A 12 -19.33 24.70 -6.14
C ALA A 12 -19.90 23.26 -6.15
N SER A 13 -21.04 23.05 -6.79
CA SER A 13 -21.53 21.70 -7.08
C SER A 13 -20.50 20.98 -7.97
N GLN A 14 -19.96 19.85 -7.51
CA GLN A 14 -19.05 19.04 -8.32
C GLN A 14 -19.92 18.24 -9.32
N PRO A 15 -19.55 18.14 -10.61
CA PRO A 15 -20.34 17.39 -11.59
C PRO A 15 -20.30 15.87 -11.36
N TRP A 16 -19.41 15.41 -10.48
CA TRP A 16 -19.16 14.00 -10.20
C TRP A 16 -19.85 13.56 -8.91
N SER A 17 -20.45 12.38 -8.94
CA SER A 17 -20.92 11.74 -7.72
C SER A 17 -19.76 11.33 -6.81
N ILE A 18 -20.05 11.10 -5.54
CA ILE A 18 -19.08 10.50 -4.59
C ILE A 18 -18.77 9.08 -5.11
N HIS A 19 -17.50 8.82 -5.47
CA HIS A 19 -17.01 7.58 -6.12
C HIS A 19 -17.31 7.38 -7.62
N ASP A 20 -17.56 8.45 -8.36
CA ASP A 20 -17.74 8.38 -9.81
C ASP A 20 -16.46 7.88 -10.52
N MET A 21 -16.55 6.72 -11.17
CA MET A 21 -15.42 6.09 -11.89
C MET A 21 -15.11 6.75 -13.24
N ASP A 22 -16.07 7.46 -13.83
CA ASP A 22 -15.86 8.19 -15.10
C ASP A 22 -15.13 9.52 -14.88
N ARG A 23 -14.86 9.87 -13.61
CA ARG A 23 -14.05 11.03 -13.25
C ARG A 23 -12.64 10.83 -13.79
N ALA A 24 -12.20 11.77 -14.63
CA ALA A 24 -10.84 11.78 -15.17
C ALA A 24 -9.80 11.60 -14.06
N LEU A 25 -8.90 10.62 -14.25
CA LEU A 25 -7.80 10.38 -13.35
C LEU A 25 -6.82 11.57 -13.37
N PRO A 26 -6.19 11.90 -12.23
CA PRO A 26 -5.14 12.91 -12.22
C PRO A 26 -4.00 12.50 -13.17
N PRO A 27 -3.28 13.47 -13.78
CA PRO A 27 -2.12 13.17 -14.62
C PRO A 27 -1.11 12.32 -13.86
N ARG A 28 -0.60 11.25 -14.49
CA ARG A 28 0.51 10.48 -13.92
C ARG A 28 1.74 11.38 -13.82
N VAL A 29 2.35 11.40 -12.64
CA VAL A 29 3.64 12.03 -12.40
C VAL A 29 4.69 10.94 -12.28
N GLU A 30 5.77 11.03 -13.05
CA GLU A 30 6.91 10.12 -12.92
C GLU A 30 7.64 10.42 -11.61
N GLY A 31 7.65 9.45 -10.70
CA GLY A 31 8.35 9.56 -9.42
C GLY A 31 9.86 9.35 -9.57
N VAL A 32 10.65 10.07 -8.75
CA VAL A 32 12.11 9.92 -8.71
C VAL A 32 12.47 8.95 -7.59
N HIS A 33 12.32 7.65 -7.85
CA HIS A 33 12.60 6.53 -6.93
C HIS A 33 11.76 6.50 -5.64
N ALA A 34 11.63 5.31 -5.04
CA ALA A 34 10.99 5.16 -3.75
C ALA A 34 11.86 5.81 -2.66
N ILE A 35 11.29 6.75 -1.90
CA ILE A 35 11.94 7.29 -0.70
C ILE A 35 11.50 6.41 0.47
N THR A 36 12.32 5.44 0.84
CA THR A 36 12.06 4.58 2.00
C THR A 36 12.56 5.26 3.26
N THR A 37 11.75 5.27 4.31
CA THR A 37 12.20 5.69 5.65
C THR A 37 12.60 4.43 6.43
N PRO A 38 13.74 4.41 7.13
CA PRO A 38 14.07 3.29 8.00
C PRO A 38 12.96 3.05 9.03
N PRO A 39 12.72 1.79 9.43
CA PRO A 39 11.73 1.49 10.46
C PRO A 39 12.09 2.23 11.76
N PRO A 40 11.08 2.65 12.55
CA PRO A 40 11.30 3.16 13.90
C PRO A 40 12.12 2.18 14.75
N SER A 41 12.87 2.70 15.74
CA SER A 41 13.77 1.87 16.56
C SER A 41 13.06 0.81 17.40
N ASP A 42 11.76 0.98 17.66
CA ASP A 42 10.91 0.06 18.41
C ASP A 42 10.07 -0.87 17.51
N ALA A 43 10.21 -0.78 16.19
CA ALA A 43 9.47 -1.62 15.26
C ALA A 43 10.03 -3.04 15.20
N ILE A 44 9.12 -4.01 15.10
CA ILE A 44 9.45 -5.38 14.69
C ILE A 44 9.52 -5.40 13.16
N VAL A 45 10.70 -5.66 12.61
CA VAL A 45 10.90 -5.72 11.16
C VAL A 45 10.51 -7.10 10.64
N LEU A 46 9.40 -7.19 9.92
CA LEU A 46 8.91 -8.45 9.33
C LEU A 46 9.61 -8.81 8.01
N PHE A 47 10.14 -7.81 7.30
CA PHE A 47 10.90 -7.97 6.06
C PHE A 47 11.84 -6.78 5.87
N ASP A 48 13.13 -7.05 5.67
CA ASP A 48 14.18 -6.05 5.49
C ASP A 48 14.79 -6.04 4.08
N GLY A 49 14.23 -6.86 3.17
CA GLY A 49 14.73 -7.04 1.81
C GLY A 49 15.55 -8.30 1.58
N SER A 50 15.93 -9.04 2.63
CA SER A 50 16.83 -10.20 2.52
C SER A 50 16.14 -11.56 2.53
N GLU A 51 15.22 -11.77 3.48
CA GLU A 51 14.52 -13.04 3.67
C GLU A 51 13.09 -12.82 4.20
N ALA A 52 12.19 -13.77 3.92
CA ALA A 52 10.80 -13.72 4.39
C ALA A 52 10.61 -14.43 5.75
N SER A 53 11.61 -14.37 6.63
CA SER A 53 11.60 -15.11 7.90
C SER A 53 10.50 -14.66 8.85
N GLY A 54 10.04 -13.40 8.76
CA GLY A 54 8.87 -12.89 9.50
C GLY A 54 7.52 -13.43 9.03
N PHE A 55 7.48 -14.17 7.92
CA PHE A 55 6.24 -14.65 7.30
C PHE A 55 6.22 -16.18 7.11
N GLN A 56 5.02 -16.74 6.97
CA GLN A 56 4.78 -18.15 6.66
C GLN A 56 3.46 -18.33 5.91
N HIS A 57 3.24 -19.51 5.33
CA HIS A 57 1.89 -19.92 4.92
C HIS A 57 1.03 -20.31 6.13
N ALA A 58 -0.29 -20.32 5.96
CA ALA A 58 -1.24 -20.70 7.02
C ALA A 58 -1.02 -22.11 7.59
N ASN A 59 -0.42 -23.02 6.79
CA ASN A 59 -0.05 -24.37 7.21
C ASN A 59 1.32 -24.45 7.94
N GLY A 60 1.97 -23.31 8.18
CA GLY A 60 3.29 -23.21 8.82
C GLY A 60 4.49 -23.44 7.90
N SER A 61 4.28 -23.75 6.62
CA SER A 61 5.37 -23.90 5.64
C SER A 61 5.97 -22.55 5.22
N ASP A 62 7.22 -22.58 4.77
CA ASP A 62 7.96 -21.38 4.37
C ASP A 62 7.36 -20.71 3.13
N VAL A 63 7.52 -19.38 3.08
CA VAL A 63 7.03 -18.52 2.01
C VAL A 63 7.65 -18.91 0.66
N LYS A 64 6.78 -19.04 -0.35
CA LYS A 64 7.16 -19.37 -1.73
C LYS A 64 7.17 -18.16 -2.68
N TRP A 65 7.01 -16.95 -2.16
CA TRP A 65 7.17 -15.72 -2.93
C TRP A 65 8.64 -15.53 -3.27
N ALA A 66 8.95 -14.93 -4.43
CA ALA A 66 10.32 -14.70 -4.85
C ALA A 66 10.91 -13.51 -4.09
N ILE A 67 12.18 -13.59 -3.69
CA ILE A 67 12.90 -12.47 -3.07
C ILE A 67 14.03 -12.07 -4.00
N ARG A 68 14.07 -10.80 -4.38
CA ARG A 68 15.14 -10.22 -5.19
C ARG A 68 15.16 -8.71 -5.02
N ASP A 69 16.33 -8.11 -5.22
CA ASP A 69 16.51 -6.66 -5.27
C ASP A 69 15.85 -5.89 -4.11
N GLY A 70 15.82 -6.49 -2.91
CA GLY A 70 15.25 -5.88 -1.70
C GLY A 70 13.73 -5.95 -1.58
N PHE A 71 13.01 -6.63 -2.49
CA PHE A 71 11.56 -6.82 -2.41
C PHE A 71 11.14 -8.29 -2.50
N MET A 72 9.91 -8.55 -2.06
CA MET A 72 9.26 -9.85 -2.18
C MET A 72 8.15 -9.76 -3.24
N GLU A 73 8.12 -10.71 -4.17
CA GLU A 73 7.15 -10.76 -5.26
C GLU A 73 6.25 -11.98 -5.16
N VAL A 74 4.94 -11.74 -5.31
CA VAL A 74 3.94 -12.81 -5.43
C VAL A 74 4.24 -13.69 -6.65
N VAL A 75 4.49 -14.97 -6.41
CA VAL A 75 4.57 -15.96 -7.49
C VAL A 75 3.17 -16.50 -7.76
N ARG A 76 2.73 -16.50 -9.01
CA ARG A 76 1.38 -16.99 -9.36
C ARG A 76 1.18 -18.42 -8.84
N GLY A 77 0.12 -18.60 -8.04
CA GLY A 77 -0.22 -19.91 -7.46
C GLY A 77 0.56 -20.29 -6.19
N SER A 78 1.46 -19.43 -5.68
CA SER A 78 2.17 -19.69 -4.43
C SER A 78 1.28 -19.56 -3.18
N GLY A 79 0.12 -18.93 -3.32
CA GLY A 79 -0.83 -18.72 -2.23
C GLY A 79 -0.48 -17.52 -1.34
N GLN A 80 -1.36 -17.30 -0.36
CA GLN A 80 -1.26 -16.22 0.62
C GLN A 80 -0.25 -16.56 1.73
N ILE A 81 0.29 -15.52 2.35
CA ILE A 81 1.20 -15.59 3.49
C ILE A 81 0.62 -14.79 4.66
N GLN A 82 1.12 -15.06 5.85
CA GLN A 82 0.78 -14.36 7.10
C GLN A 82 2.06 -14.14 7.91
N SER A 83 2.06 -13.17 8.82
CA SER A 83 3.13 -13.05 9.81
C SER A 83 3.22 -14.32 10.65
N ARG A 84 4.43 -14.67 11.09
CA ARG A 84 4.63 -15.76 12.05
C ARG A 84 4.02 -15.42 13.42
N ASP A 85 4.26 -14.20 13.87
CA ASP A 85 3.70 -13.67 15.10
C ASP A 85 2.30 -13.12 14.89
N ALA A 86 1.48 -13.20 15.93
CA ALA A 86 0.16 -12.60 15.98
C ALA A 86 0.23 -11.24 16.70
N PHE A 87 -0.42 -10.24 16.11
CA PHE A 87 -0.47 -8.89 16.66
C PHE A 87 -1.90 -8.54 17.09
N GLY A 88 -2.03 -7.81 18.19
CA GLY A 88 -3.27 -7.15 18.58
C GLY A 88 -3.36 -5.77 17.95
N ASP A 89 -3.42 -4.74 18.79
CA ASP A 89 -3.29 -3.36 18.33
C ASP A 89 -1.86 -3.11 17.81
N ALA A 90 -1.75 -2.60 16.57
CA ALA A 90 -0.47 -2.39 15.93
C ALA A 90 -0.48 -1.15 15.01
N GLN A 91 0.68 -0.53 14.88
CA GLN A 91 1.00 0.34 13.76
C GLN A 91 1.73 -0.48 12.71
N VAL A 92 1.22 -0.48 11.47
CA VAL A 92 1.76 -1.29 10.37
C VAL A 92 2.18 -0.37 9.23
N HIS A 93 3.42 -0.54 8.76
CA HIS A 93 3.94 0.08 7.55
C HIS A 93 4.17 -1.00 6.50
N ILE A 94 3.55 -0.86 5.32
CA ILE A 94 3.74 -1.75 4.18
C ILE A 94 3.86 -0.88 2.93
N GLU A 95 4.87 -1.18 2.12
CA GLU A 95 5.00 -0.62 0.78
C GLU A 95 4.70 -1.74 -0.23
N GLY A 96 3.99 -1.38 -1.30
CA GLY A 96 3.58 -2.32 -2.33
C GLY A 96 3.68 -1.68 -3.71
N LEU A 97 4.05 -2.51 -4.69
CA LEU A 97 4.07 -2.15 -6.10
C LEU A 97 3.16 -3.12 -6.85
N VAL A 98 2.18 -2.58 -7.56
CA VAL A 98 1.41 -3.32 -8.55
C VAL A 98 2.12 -3.12 -9.88
N PRO A 99 2.63 -4.18 -10.53
CA PRO A 99 3.24 -4.05 -11.84
C PRO A 99 2.18 -3.60 -12.86
N GLU A 100 2.59 -2.89 -13.89
CA GLU A 100 1.67 -2.52 -14.97
C GLU A 100 1.09 -3.79 -15.60
N SER A 101 -0.24 -3.87 -15.67
CA SER A 101 -0.92 -4.99 -16.31
C SER A 101 -1.21 -4.65 -17.76
N GLU A 102 -1.00 -5.62 -18.66
CA GLU A 102 -1.43 -5.50 -20.06
C GLU A 102 -2.95 -5.66 -20.20
N SER A 103 -3.63 -6.21 -19.17
CA SER A 103 -5.04 -6.57 -19.19
C SER A 103 -5.99 -5.50 -18.62
N GLY A 104 -5.49 -4.33 -18.24
CA GLY A 104 -6.31 -3.26 -17.66
C GLY A 104 -6.79 -3.55 -16.23
N ASP A 105 -6.17 -4.52 -15.56
CA ASP A 105 -6.36 -4.75 -14.12
C ASP A 105 -5.49 -3.76 -13.35
N ASP A 106 -6.13 -2.85 -12.64
CA ASP A 106 -5.58 -1.69 -11.95
C ASP A 106 -5.15 -1.99 -10.51
N GLY A 107 -5.11 -3.28 -10.14
CA GLY A 107 -4.46 -3.76 -8.93
C GLY A 107 -5.43 -4.19 -7.83
N GLN A 108 -5.43 -3.50 -6.69
CA GLN A 108 -6.31 -3.87 -5.58
C GLN A 108 -7.76 -3.51 -5.90
N GLN A 109 -8.50 -4.49 -6.41
CA GLN A 109 -9.95 -4.41 -6.51
C GLN A 109 -10.58 -4.77 -5.16
N ARG A 110 -11.53 -3.94 -4.72
CA ARG A 110 -12.19 -4.03 -3.41
C ARG A 110 -13.29 -5.08 -3.38
#